data_AF-A0A942BDD0-F1
#
_entry.id   AF-A0A942BDD0-F1
#
_cell.length_a   1.000
_cell.length_b   1.000
_cell.length_c   1.000
_cell.angle_alpha   90.00
_cell.angle_beta   90.00
_cell.angle_gamma   90.00
#
_symmetry.space_group_name_H-M   'P 1'
#
loop_
_entity.id
_entity.type
_entity.pdbx_description
1 polymer ?
#
loop_
_entity_poly.entity_id
_entity_poly.type
_entity_poly.pdbx_seq_one_letter_code
_entity_poly.pdbx_strand_id
1 'polypeptide(L)'
;MRRLAVLIALLPVLAGAQIQKWEKLVVPGLTYRMEIDYAAPRVVHILRWSPTSGSVTAKVEAAGKPMLAPKSVDPAQGRAQISSMVMRGKGIAGLNGDFFPWQGNPLGCMV
;
A
#
# COMPACT_ATOMS: atom_id res chain seq x y z
N MET A 1 47.28 16.03 4.75
CA MET A 1 46.63 15.95 3.42
C MET A 1 46.08 14.55 3.09
N ARG A 2 46.84 13.45 3.23
CA ARG A 2 46.34 12.07 2.97
C ARG A 2 45.07 11.67 3.72
N ARG A 3 44.95 12.01 5.01
CA ARG A 3 43.73 11.72 5.81
C ARG A 3 42.48 12.45 5.31
N LEU A 4 42.66 13.67 4.77
CA LEU A 4 41.57 14.48 4.23
C LEU A 4 41.07 13.91 2.89
N ALA A 5 42.00 13.42 2.06
CA ALA A 5 41.66 12.76 0.80
C ALA A 5 40.86 11.46 1.01
N VAL A 6 41.19 10.68 2.05
CA VAL A 6 40.44 9.47 2.42
C VAL A 6 39.03 9.81 2.89
N LEU A 7 38.87 10.86 3.70
CA LEU A 7 37.55 11.36 4.14
C LEU A 7 36.67 11.83 2.97
N ILE A 8 37.26 12.55 2.00
CA ILE A 8 36.54 13.03 0.82
C ILE A 8 36.12 11.86 -0.09
N ALA A 9 36.97 10.85 -0.24
CA ALA A 9 36.67 9.66 -1.04
C ALA A 9 35.53 8.79 -0.43
N LEU A 10 35.26 8.91 0.87
CA LEU A 10 34.21 8.14 1.56
C LEU A 10 32.82 8.83 1.54
N LEU A 11 32.74 10.13 1.24
CA LEU A 11 31.48 10.88 1.14
C LEU A 11 30.46 10.29 0.14
N PRO A 12 30.82 9.89 -1.10
CA PRO A 12 29.85 9.34 -2.04
C PRO A 12 29.29 7.98 -1.60
N VAL A 13 30.06 7.20 -0.84
CA VAL A 13 29.61 5.89 -0.31
C VAL A 13 28.54 6.07 0.76
N LEU A 14 28.63 7.12 1.58
CA LEU A 14 27.61 7.46 2.58
C LEU A 14 26.33 8.06 1.96
N ALA A 15 26.43 8.66 0.77
CA ALA A 15 25.28 9.23 0.06
C ALA A 15 24.39 8.16 -0.60
N GLY A 16 24.97 7.04 -1.05
CA GLY A 16 24.24 5.95 -1.73
C GLY A 16 23.35 5.09 -0.82
N ALA A 17 23.52 5.18 0.51
CA ALA A 17 22.76 4.39 1.49
C ALA A 17 21.65 5.18 2.20
N GLN A 18 21.23 6.31 1.63
CA GLN A 18 20.20 7.15 2.24
C GLN A 18 18.83 6.55 2.00
N ILE A 19 18.03 6.41 3.07
CA ILE A 19 16.59 6.16 2.94
C ILE A 19 15.91 7.51 3.01
N GLN A 20 15.25 7.93 1.94
CA GLN A 20 14.40 9.11 1.99
C GLN A 20 13.03 8.69 2.53
N LYS A 21 12.66 9.22 3.69
CA LYS A 21 11.38 8.93 4.35
C LYS A 21 10.61 10.21 4.60
N TRP A 22 9.30 10.16 4.42
CA TRP A 22 8.41 11.22 4.85
C TRP A 22 7.08 10.64 5.31
N GLU A 23 6.42 11.39 6.20
CA GLU A 23 5.19 10.98 6.85
C GLU A 23 4.16 12.12 6.78
N LYS A 24 2.90 11.77 6.57
CA LYS A 24 1.75 12.67 6.57
C LYS A 24 0.64 12.08 7.42
N LEU A 25 0.21 12.84 8.42
CA LEU A 25 -1.06 12.59 9.10
C LEU A 25 -2.20 12.81 8.10
N VAL A 26 -2.99 11.77 7.82
CA VAL A 26 -4.12 11.84 6.89
C VAL A 26 -5.34 12.36 7.64
N VAL A 27 -5.69 11.69 8.73
CA VAL A 27 -6.75 12.01 9.70
C VAL A 27 -6.37 11.42 11.06
N PRO A 28 -6.99 11.82 12.19
CA PRO A 28 -6.76 11.15 13.47
C PRO A 28 -6.91 9.62 13.37
N GLY A 29 -5.86 8.89 13.75
CA GLY A 29 -5.82 7.43 13.67
C GLY A 29 -5.44 6.83 12.31
N LEU A 30 -5.08 7.64 11.31
CA LEU A 30 -4.49 7.16 10.05
C LEU A 30 -3.33 8.06 9.59
N THR A 31 -2.17 7.45 9.44
CA THR A 31 -0.95 8.10 8.94
C THR A 31 -0.45 7.39 7.70
N TYR A 32 0.01 8.16 6.72
CA TYR A 32 0.66 7.66 5.52
C TYR A 32 2.16 7.94 5.56
N ARG A 33 2.99 6.94 5.28
CA ARG A 33 4.45 7.05 5.18
C ARG A 33 4.92 6.50 3.83
N MET A 34 5.84 7.22 3.19
CA MET A 34 6.55 6.75 2.01
C MET A 34 8.03 6.66 2.33
N GLU A 35 8.65 5.56 1.91
CA GLU A 35 10.09 5.31 2.04
C GLU A 35 10.67 4.97 0.67
N ILE A 36 11.71 5.69 0.27
CA ILE A 36 12.50 5.38 -0.93
C ILE A 36 13.82 4.80 -0.43
N ASP A 37 14.05 3.55 -0.77
CA ASP A 37 15.30 2.84 -0.48
C ASP A 37 16.13 2.84 -1.76
N TYR A 38 17.23 3.58 -1.76
CA TYR A 38 18.12 3.67 -2.93
C TYR A 38 19.12 2.49 -3.00
N ALA A 39 19.31 1.74 -1.90
CA ALA A 39 20.19 0.58 -1.86
C ALA A 39 19.50 -0.67 -2.43
N ALA A 40 18.20 -0.84 -2.15
CA ALA A 40 17.34 -1.78 -2.84
C ALA A 40 16.28 -0.99 -3.61
N PRO A 41 16.32 -0.89 -4.95
CA PRO A 41 15.54 0.07 -5.73
C PRO A 41 14.02 -0.17 -5.62
N ARG A 42 13.42 0.35 -4.56
CA ARG A 42 12.01 0.17 -4.22
C ARG A 42 11.46 1.41 -3.53
N VAL A 43 10.15 1.60 -3.72
CA VAL A 43 9.36 2.60 -3.01
C VAL A 43 8.34 1.86 -2.15
N VAL A 44 8.35 2.11 -0.85
CA VAL A 44 7.46 1.46 0.12
C VAL A 44 6.41 2.46 0.57
N HIS A 45 5.15 2.09 0.42
CA HIS A 45 3.98 2.86 0.83
C HIS A 45 3.34 2.20 2.05
N ILE A 46 3.14 2.95 3.13
CA ILE A 46 2.73 2.42 4.42
C ILE A 46 1.55 3.22 4.96
N LEU A 47 0.48 2.52 5.32
CA LEU A 47 -0.65 3.07 6.06
C LEU A 47 -0.59 2.56 7.50
N ARG A 48 -0.45 3.46 8.46
CA ARG A 48 -0.51 3.16 9.88
C ARG A 48 -1.88 3.54 10.40
N TRP A 49 -2.70 2.53 10.71
CA TRP A 49 -4.03 2.69 11.27
C TRP A 49 -4.04 2.35 12.77
N SER A 50 -4.76 3.14 13.56
CA SER A 50 -5.05 2.85 14.97
C SER A 50 -6.52 2.45 15.13
N PRO A 51 -6.83 1.18 15.45
CA PRO A 51 -8.20 0.72 15.65
C PRO A 51 -8.92 1.41 16.81
N THR A 52 -8.18 1.93 17.78
CA THR A 52 -8.71 2.57 18.99
C THR A 52 -9.01 4.06 18.81
N SER A 53 -8.71 4.66 17.65
CA SER A 53 -8.92 6.11 17.45
C SER A 53 -10.40 6.51 17.35
N GLY A 54 -11.29 5.56 17.04
CA GLY A 54 -12.71 5.80 16.77
C GLY A 54 -13.00 6.63 15.51
N SER A 55 -12.00 7.26 14.89
CA SER A 55 -12.16 8.16 13.74
C SER A 55 -12.03 7.45 12.39
N VAL A 56 -11.42 6.27 12.36
CA VAL A 56 -11.20 5.48 11.14
C VAL A 56 -11.49 4.01 11.43
N THR A 57 -12.26 3.37 10.54
CA THR A 57 -12.54 1.94 10.58
C THR A 57 -12.00 1.26 9.32
N ALA A 58 -11.51 0.04 9.46
CA ALA A 58 -11.14 -0.81 8.33
C ALA A 58 -12.37 -1.62 7.90
N LYS A 59 -12.58 -1.73 6.59
CA LYS A 59 -13.63 -2.56 5.98
C LYS A 59 -13.03 -3.39 4.85
N VAL A 60 -13.44 -4.64 4.76
CA VAL A 60 -13.15 -5.50 3.61
C VAL A 60 -14.25 -5.27 2.58
N GLU A 61 -13.87 -5.07 1.32
CA GLU A 61 -14.81 -4.89 0.21
C GLU A 61 -14.39 -5.80 -0.94
N ALA A 62 -15.37 -6.49 -1.54
CA ALA A 62 -15.19 -7.16 -2.82
C ALA A 62 -15.40 -6.17 -3.98
N ALA A 63 -15.01 -6.53 -5.21
CA ALA A 63 -15.13 -5.66 -6.38
C ALA A 63 -16.58 -5.43 -6.89
N GLY A 64 -17.52 -5.10 -6.00
CA GLY A 64 -18.84 -4.55 -6.33
C GLY A 64 -19.94 -5.55 -6.69
N LYS A 65 -19.76 -6.86 -6.48
CA LYS A 65 -20.82 -7.87 -6.66
C LYS A 65 -20.76 -8.94 -5.56
N PRO A 66 -21.90 -9.57 -5.21
CA PRO A 66 -21.93 -10.68 -4.26
C PRO A 66 -21.01 -11.81 -4.74
N MET A 67 -20.24 -12.38 -3.83
CA MET A 67 -19.27 -13.46 -4.08
C MET A 67 -19.91 -14.75 -4.63
N LEU A 68 -21.25 -14.83 -4.64
CA LEU A 68 -22.06 -15.97 -5.06
C LEU A 68 -22.78 -15.74 -6.40
N ALA A 69 -22.36 -14.77 -7.22
CA ALA A 69 -22.97 -14.59 -8.54
C ALA A 69 -22.77 -15.85 -9.42
N PRO A 70 -23.78 -16.27 -10.21
CA PRO A 70 -23.67 -17.43 -11.08
C PRO A 70 -22.46 -17.34 -12.02
N LYS A 71 -21.79 -18.47 -12.27
CA LYS A 71 -20.56 -18.66 -13.07
C LYS A 71 -20.56 -18.05 -14.50
N SER A 72 -21.67 -17.51 -14.98
CA SER A 72 -21.88 -17.13 -16.39
C SER A 72 -21.68 -15.63 -16.68
N VAL A 73 -21.11 -14.85 -15.77
CA VAL A 73 -20.92 -13.42 -15.96
C VAL A 73 -19.40 -13.14 -15.98
N ASP A 74 -18.97 -12.49 -17.06
CA ASP A 74 -17.68 -11.81 -17.30
C ASP A 74 -16.43 -12.27 -16.48
N PRO A 75 -15.34 -12.74 -17.11
CA PRO A 75 -14.07 -13.01 -16.43
C PRO A 75 -13.46 -11.82 -15.66
N ALA A 76 -13.84 -10.58 -15.97
CA ALA A 76 -13.45 -9.38 -15.21
C ALA A 76 -14.27 -9.19 -13.91
N GLN A 77 -15.31 -10.01 -13.70
CA GLN A 77 -16.13 -10.01 -12.50
C GLN A 77 -15.28 -10.39 -11.27
N GLY A 78 -15.41 -9.62 -10.19
CA GLY A 78 -14.60 -9.82 -8.98
C GLY A 78 -13.26 -9.06 -8.97
N ARG A 79 -12.90 -8.38 -10.06
CA ARG A 79 -11.70 -7.53 -10.14
C ARG A 79 -12.09 -6.06 -10.22
N ALA A 80 -11.41 -5.21 -9.47
CA ALA A 80 -11.53 -3.76 -9.61
C ALA A 80 -10.22 -3.07 -9.24
N GLN A 81 -10.00 -1.88 -9.80
CA GLN A 81 -8.91 -1.02 -9.35
C GLN A 81 -9.21 -0.55 -7.92
N ILE A 82 -8.20 -0.60 -7.05
CA ILE A 82 -8.30 -0.14 -5.65
C ILE A 82 -8.81 1.31 -5.60
N SER A 83 -8.32 2.18 -6.48
CA SER A 83 -8.77 3.58 -6.59
C SER A 83 -10.29 3.67 -6.82
N SER A 84 -10.83 2.91 -7.78
CA SER A 84 -12.27 2.86 -8.05
C SER A 84 -13.07 2.33 -6.86
N MET A 85 -12.54 1.32 -6.16
CA MET A 85 -13.18 0.76 -4.95
C MET A 85 -13.21 1.79 -3.81
N VAL A 86 -12.08 2.43 -3.53
CA VAL A 86 -11.97 3.48 -2.51
C VAL A 86 -12.94 4.63 -2.81
N MET A 87 -13.01 5.10 -4.06
CA MET A 87 -13.97 6.15 -4.46
C MET A 87 -15.42 5.71 -4.29
N ARG A 88 -15.78 4.51 -4.76
CA ARG A 88 -17.15 3.97 -4.66
C ARG A 88 -17.58 3.76 -3.21
N GLY A 89 -16.71 3.19 -2.38
CA GLY A 89 -16.93 2.93 -0.96
C GLY A 89 -16.79 4.17 -0.08
N LYS A 90 -16.47 5.34 -0.65
CA LYS A 90 -16.15 6.59 0.08
C LYS A 90 -15.05 6.39 1.14
N GLY A 91 -14.09 5.52 0.84
CA GLY A 91 -12.91 5.31 1.67
C GLY A 91 -11.92 6.47 1.53
N ILE A 92 -11.05 6.62 2.54
CA ILE A 92 -9.98 7.62 2.54
C ILE A 92 -8.61 7.03 2.16
N ALA A 93 -8.50 5.70 2.15
CA ALA A 93 -7.33 4.94 1.73
C ALA A 93 -7.76 3.49 1.40
N GLY A 94 -6.91 2.76 0.67
CA GLY A 94 -7.15 1.35 0.35
C GLY A 94 -5.89 0.63 -0.08
N LEU A 95 -5.91 -0.70 0.05
CA LEU A 95 -4.85 -1.62 -0.33
C LEU A 95 -5.48 -2.88 -0.93
N ASN A 96 -4.74 -3.62 -1.76
CA ASN A 96 -5.20 -4.92 -2.23
C ASN A 96 -5.23 -5.92 -1.07
N GLY A 97 -6.25 -6.79 -1.05
CA GLY A 97 -6.40 -7.84 -0.05
C GLY A 97 -5.81 -9.17 -0.50
N ASP A 98 -6.70 -10.13 -0.74
CA ASP A 98 -6.39 -11.53 -0.98
C ASP A 98 -5.82 -11.83 -2.38
N PHE A 99 -5.31 -13.05 -2.55
CA PHE A 99 -5.08 -13.65 -3.86
C PHE A 99 -6.42 -13.97 -4.53
N PHE A 100 -6.47 -13.77 -5.84
CA PHE A 100 -7.62 -14.14 -6.68
C PHE A 100 -7.10 -14.65 -8.03
N PRO A 101 -7.73 -15.67 -8.64
CA PRO A 101 -7.37 -16.12 -9.96
C PRO A 101 -7.83 -15.08 -11.00
N TRP A 102 -7.57 -15.35 -12.27
CA TRP A 102 -8.00 -14.44 -13.34
C TRP A 102 -9.51 -14.16 -13.30
N GLN A 103 -10.32 -15.12 -12.86
CA GLN A 103 -11.78 -15.02 -12.71
C GLN A 103 -12.24 -14.21 -11.48
N GLY A 104 -11.33 -13.65 -10.68
CA GLY A 104 -11.63 -12.61 -9.69
C GLY A 104 -12.20 -13.05 -8.34
N ASN A 105 -12.46 -14.34 -8.12
CA ASN A 105 -12.92 -14.82 -6.81
C ASN A 105 -11.75 -14.93 -5.80
N PRO A 106 -11.90 -14.44 -4.56
CA PRO A 106 -10.85 -14.62 -3.55
C PRO A 106 -10.59 -16.11 -3.28
N LEU A 107 -9.33 -16.46 -3.02
CA LEU A 107 -8.89 -17.84 -2.78
C LEU A 107 -8.81 -18.20 -1.29
N GLY A 108 -8.61 -17.20 -0.44
CA GLY A 108 -8.51 -17.32 1.00
C GLY A 108 -9.85 -17.22 1.71
N CYS A 109 -9.78 -17.19 3.04
CA CYS A 109 -10.95 -16.97 3.88
C CYS A 109 -11.38 -15.49 3.78
N MET A 110 -12.57 -15.28 3.23
CA MET A 110 -13.25 -13.98 3.22
C MET A 110 -14.56 -14.13 4.00
N VAL A 111 -14.80 -13.20 4.91
CA VAL A 111 -15.97 -13.14 5.80
C VAL A 111 -16.64 -11.79 5.69
#